data_AF-A0A0N1FL53-F1
#
_entry.id   AF-A0A0N1FL53-F1
#
_cell.length_a   1.000
_cell.length_b   1.000
_cell.length_c   1.000
_cell.angle_alpha   90.00
_cell.angle_beta   90.00
_cell.angle_gamma   90.00
#
_symmetry.space_group_name_H-M   'P 1'
#
loop_
_entity.id
_entity.type
_entity.pdbx_description
1 polymer ?
#
loop_
_entity_poly.entity_id
_entity_poly.type
_entity_poly.pdbx_seq_one_letter_code
_entity_poly.pdbx_strand_id
1 'polypeptide(L)' 'MSLAVGSVTAVMVGAEETRLVILRGNSASGKLSVAAGGLREKFGRGLAVVGQDNLRRTLLRERDRPGAANIGLID' A
#
# COMPACT_ATOMS: atom_id res chain seq x y z
N MET A 1 31.50 -8.54 -18.78
CA MET A 1 31.03 -7.21 -18.30
C MET A 1 30.06 -7.46 -17.17
N SER A 2 30.51 -7.32 -15.91
CA SER A 2 29.68 -7.53 -14.72
C SER A 2 29.30 -6.15 -14.16
N LEU A 3 28.01 -5.86 -14.09
CA LEU A 3 27.50 -4.68 -13.41
C LEU A 3 27.49 -5.01 -11.92
N ALA A 4 28.34 -4.33 -11.15
CA ALA A 4 28.26 -4.35 -9.69
C ALA A 4 26.90 -3.75 -9.29
N VAL A 5 26.00 -4.59 -8.77
CA VAL A 5 24.79 -4.13 -8.09
C VAL A 5 25.25 -3.34 -6.89
N GLY A 6 25.06 -2.02 -6.93
CA GLY A 6 25.35 -1.14 -5.80
C GLY A 6 24.59 -1.62 -4.57
N SER A 7 25.30 -1.72 -3.44
CA SER A 7 24.72 -2.00 -2.14
C SER A 7 23.62 -0.98 -1.85
N VAL A 8 22.36 -1.39 -1.91
CA VAL A 8 21.24 -0.60 -1.39
C VAL A 8 21.29 -0.73 0.13
N THR A 9 21.75 0.30 0.81
CA THR A 9 21.60 0.41 2.26
C THR A 9 20.11 0.46 2.57
N ALA A 10 19.58 -0.62 3.14
CA ALA A 10 18.20 -0.65 3.61
C ALA A 10 18.06 0.32 4.78
N VAL A 11 17.36 1.42 4.55
CA VAL A 11 16.98 2.34 5.62
C VAL A 11 15.72 1.77 6.28
N MET A 12 15.77 1.56 7.59
CA MET A 12 14.58 1.17 8.35
C MET A 12 13.60 2.35 8.38
N VAL A 13 12.36 2.10 7.97
CA VAL A 13 11.27 3.11 7.96
C VAL A 13 10.24 2.73 9.03
N GLY A 14 9.84 3.70 9.84
CA GLY A 14 8.94 3.52 10.97
C GLY A 14 9.66 3.44 12.31
N ALA A 15 8.91 3.09 13.35
CA ALA A 15 9.35 2.93 14.74
C ALA A 15 8.58 1.77 15.40
N GLU A 16 8.98 1.30 16.59
CA GLU A 16 8.37 0.13 17.25
C GLU A 16 6.87 0.29 17.52
N GLU A 17 6.41 1.54 17.61
CA GLU A 17 5.01 1.89 17.86
C GLU A 17 4.20 1.98 16.57
N THR A 18 4.83 1.84 15.40
CA THR A 18 4.14 1.87 14.11
C THR A 18 3.15 0.72 14.02
N ARG A 19 1.93 1.01 13.57
CA ARG A 19 0.84 0.03 13.46
C ARG A 19 0.30 -0.02 12.04
N LEU A 20 0.10 -1.23 11.53
CA LEU A 20 -0.66 -1.48 10.33
C LEU A 20 -2.13 -1.68 10.70
N VAL A 21 -3.00 -0.84 10.16
CA VAL A 21 -4.45 -0.97 10.28
C VAL A 21 -5.03 -1.34 8.93
N ILE A 22 -5.70 -2.49 8.86
CA ILE A 22 -6.33 -2.96 7.62
C ILE A 22 -7.82 -2.60 7.65
N LEU A 23 -8.24 -1.72 6.75
CA LEU A 23 -9.64 -1.35 6.59
C LEU A 23 -10.33 -2.32 5.60
N ARG A 24 -11.27 -3.12 6.12
CA ARG A 24 -12.07 -4.08 5.33
C ARG A 24 -13.48 -3.54 5.09
N GLY A 25 -14.15 -4.09 4.08
CA GLY A 25 -15.49 -3.68 3.63
C GLY A 25 -15.70 -4.05 2.16
N ASN A 26 -16.91 -3.90 1.63
CA ASN A 26 -17.19 -4.12 0.21
C ASN A 26 -16.55 -3.04 -0.67
N SER A 27 -16.48 -3.28 -1.98
CA SER A 27 -16.14 -2.20 -2.93
C SER A 27 -17.14 -1.03 -2.77
N ALA A 28 -16.66 0.20 -2.99
CA ALA A 28 -17.43 1.43 -2.86
C ALA A 28 -18.07 1.73 -1.47
N SER A 29 -17.78 0.95 -0.42
CA SER A 29 -18.34 1.16 0.93
C SER A 29 -17.79 2.37 1.70
N GLY A 30 -17.07 3.28 1.04
CA GLY A 30 -16.50 4.47 1.68
C GLY A 30 -15.18 4.26 2.44
N LYS A 31 -14.48 3.13 2.26
CA LYS A 31 -13.17 2.86 2.90
C LYS A 31 -12.15 3.99 2.67
N LEU A 32 -12.07 4.49 1.44
CA LEU A 32 -11.20 5.61 1.08
C LEU A 32 -11.64 6.91 1.77
N SER A 33 -12.93 7.17 1.92
CA SER A 33 -13.44 8.35 2.62
C SER A 33 -13.07 8.33 4.11
N VAL A 34 -13.15 7.16 4.75
CA VAL A 34 -12.70 6.97 6.14
C VAL A 34 -11.19 7.18 6.27
N ALA A 35 -10.39 6.57 5.38
CA ALA A 35 -8.93 6.63 5.46
C ALA A 35 -8.35 8.00 5.07
N ALA A 36 -8.78 8.55 3.93
CA ALA A 36 -8.21 9.75 3.34
C ALA A 36 -8.83 11.05 3.87
N GLY A 37 -10.13 11.03 4.18
CA GLY A 37 -10.81 12.17 4.82
C GLY A 37 -10.66 12.07 6.33
N GLY A 38 -11.48 11.22 6.95
CA GLY A 38 -11.65 11.21 8.41
C GLY A 38 -10.38 10.91 9.21
N LEU A 39 -9.59 9.91 8.79
CA LEU A 39 -8.40 9.51 9.55
C LEU A 39 -7.24 10.50 9.34
N ARG A 40 -6.97 10.94 8.11
CA ARG A 40 -5.91 11.94 7.87
C ARG A 40 -6.21 13.27 8.56
N GLU A 41 -7.45 13.75 8.50
CA GLU A 41 -7.85 15.00 9.16
C GLU A 41 -7.66 14.94 10.68
N LYS A 42 -8.04 13.83 11.30
CA LYS A 42 -7.96 13.66 12.76
C LYS A 42 -6.57 13.30 13.26
N PHE A 43 -5.83 12.49 12.51
CA PHE A 43 -4.52 11.97 12.92
C PHE A 43 -3.39 12.94 12.59
N GLY A 44 -3.56 13.78 11.56
CA GLY A 44 -2.54 14.73 11.13
C GLY A 44 -1.36 14.06 10.42
N ARG A 45 -0.14 14.53 10.70
CA ARG A 45 1.09 14.03 10.06
C ARG A 45 1.50 12.66 10.63
N GLY A 46 2.28 11.91 9.86
CA GLY A 46 2.79 10.59 10.27
C GLY A 46 1.89 9.41 9.88
N LEU A 47 0.76 9.66 9.20
CA LEU A 47 -0.11 8.62 8.66
C LEU A 47 0.14 8.39 7.16
N ALA A 48 0.46 7.15 6.81
CA ALA A 48 0.46 6.68 5.43
C ALA A 48 -0.87 5.99 5.11
N VAL A 49 -1.56 6.45 4.07
CA VAL A 49 -2.73 5.76 3.52
C VAL A 49 -2.31 5.05 2.25
N VAL A 50 -2.34 3.72 2.28
CA VAL A 50 -1.93 2.87 1.15
C VAL A 50 -3.16 2.19 0.56
N GLY A 51 -3.58 2.63 -0.62
CA GLY A 51 -4.65 1.97 -1.36
C GLY A 51 -4.13 0.76 -2.11
N GLN A 52 -4.54 -0.45 -1.72
CA GLN A 52 -4.11 -1.71 -2.33
C GLN A 52 -4.29 -1.73 -3.85
N ASP A 53 -5.48 -1.36 -4.33
CA ASP A 53 -5.79 -1.40 -5.76
C ASP A 53 -5.03 -0.33 -6.55
N ASN A 54 -4.89 0.88 -5.98
CA ASN A 54 -4.06 1.92 -6.57
C ASN A 54 -2.58 1.51 -6.64
N LEU A 55 -2.09 0.86 -5.59
CA LEU A 55 -0.72 0.35 -5.54
C LEU A 55 -0.50 -0.68 -6.65
N ARG A 56 -1.39 -1.67 -6.77
CA ARG A 56 -1.34 -2.69 -7.82
C ARG A 56 -1.42 -2.08 -9.23
N ARG A 57 -2.45 -1.29 -9.52
CA ARG A 57 -2.78 -0.83 -10.88
C ARG A 57 -1.94 0.36 -11.34
N THR A 58 -1.76 1.37 -10.48
CA THR A 58 -1.15 2.65 -10.88
C THR A 58 0.35 2.66 -10.62
N LEU A 59 0.77 2.26 -9.42
CA LEU A 59 2.15 2.37 -8.99
C LEU A 59 3.00 1.21 -9.51
N LEU A 60 2.55 -0.03 -9.32
CA LEU A 60 3.27 -1.23 -9.75
C LEU A 60 2.93 -1.65 -11.19
N ARG A 61 1.80 -1.17 -11.72
CA ARG A 61 1.28 -1.54 -13.05
C ARG A 61 1.23 -3.05 -13.26
N GLU A 62 0.88 -3.76 -12.21
CA GLU A 62 0.83 -5.20 -12.21
C GLU A 62 -0.34 -5.67 -13.11
N ARG A 63 -0.07 -6.63 -14.00
CA ARG A 63 -1.08 -7.10 -14.95
C ARG A 63 -1.94 -8.18 -14.31
N ASP A 64 -3.23 -8.15 -14.59
CA ASP A 64 -4.17 -9.18 -14.15
C ASP A 64 -4.06 -10.40 -15.07
N ARG A 65 -3.19 -11.35 -14.71
CA ARG A 65 -2.98 -12.60 -15.46
C ARG A 65 -3.15 -13.80 -14.53
N PRO A 66 -3.70 -14.94 -14.99
CA PRO A 66 -3.77 -16.15 -14.17
C PRO A 66 -2.41 -16.50 -13.55
N GLY A 67 -2.40 -16.80 -12.24
CA GLY A 67 -1.20 -17.15 -11.48
C GLY A 67 -0.33 -15.98 -11.02
N ALA A 68 -0.70 -14.73 -11.31
CA ALA A 68 0.03 -13.56 -10.82
C ALA A 68 -0.27 -13.29 -9.33
N ALA A 69 0.68 -12.69 -8.61
CA ALA A 69 0.61 -12.49 -7.15
C ALA A 69 -0.60 -11.63 -6.72
N ASN A 70 -1.10 -10.80 -7.63
CA ASN A 70 -2.27 -9.97 -7.46
C ASN A 70 -3.61 -10.70 -7.61
N ILE A 71 -3.67 -11.92 -8.18
CA ILE A 71 -4.97 -12.56 -8.46
C ILE A 71 -5.71 -12.94 -7.18
N GLY A 72 -5.03 -13.44 -6.15
CA GLY A 72 -5.64 -13.70 -4.84
C GLY A 72 -6.05 -12.43 -4.07
N LEU A 73 -5.81 -11.26 -4.65
CA LEU A 73 -6.18 -9.95 -4.14
C LEU A 73 -7.31 -9.28 -4.96
N ILE A 74 -7.85 -9.98 -5.97
CA ILE A 74 -8.95 -9.56 -6.84
C ILE A 74 -10.07 -10.58 -6.63
N ASP A 75 -10.94 -10.35 -5.65
CA ASP A 75 -12.29 -10.90 -5.64
C ASP A 75 -13.24 -9.86 -6.24
#